data_AF-A0A7X2LZ88-F1
#
_entry.id   AF-A0A7X2LZ88-F1
#
_cell.length_a   1.000
_cell.length_b   1.000
_cell.length_c   1.000
_cell.angle_alpha   90.00
_cell.angle_beta   90.00
_cell.angle_gamma   90.00
#
_symmetry.space_group_name_H-M   'P 1'
#
loop_
_entity.id
_entity.type
_entity.pdbx_description
1 polymer ?
#
loop_
_entity_poly.entity_id
_entity_poly.type
_entity_poly.pdbx_seq_one_letter_code
_entity_poly.pdbx_strand_id
1 'polypeptide(L)'
;MNKRKIQYFSLLAVTALLGAAVLFFYLEREPAVQVPEVTSYLEREPYYISFTLNVGDSTLKTQYLEEISIPGIQLSNIFVIESIYEKFPDAWNKEEKMKLPLKITEGVSYDVVIQSHDPAAREFDGTGFLLYFNDYFFEKQ
;
A
#
# COMPACT_ATOMS: atom_id res chain seq x y z
N MET A 1 -39.95 50.24 11.11
CA MET A 1 -38.82 49.47 11.68
C MET A 1 -39.03 47.98 11.43
N ASN A 2 -38.20 47.37 10.58
CA ASN A 2 -38.38 46.00 10.06
C ASN A 2 -37.77 44.94 11.01
N LYS A 3 -38.62 44.15 11.69
CA LYS A 3 -38.24 43.03 12.58
C LYS A 3 -38.28 41.65 11.89
N ARG A 4 -37.74 41.50 10.68
CA ARG A 4 -37.81 40.22 9.91
C ARG A 4 -36.47 39.61 9.49
N LYS A 5 -35.33 40.12 9.96
CA LYS A 5 -34.00 39.67 9.47
C LYS A 5 -33.17 38.80 10.42
N ILE A 6 -33.64 38.50 11.63
CA ILE A 6 -32.77 37.88 12.66
C ILE A 6 -32.94 36.35 12.76
N GLN A 7 -34.02 35.76 12.21
CA GLN A 7 -34.33 34.34 12.44
C GLN A 7 -33.73 33.35 11.42
N TYR A 8 -33.18 33.83 10.29
CA TYR A 8 -32.60 32.94 9.26
C TYR A 8 -31.11 32.67 9.44
N PHE A 9 -30.41 33.45 10.27
CA PHE A 9 -28.97 33.28 10.50
C PHE A 9 -28.63 32.09 11.42
N SER A 10 -29.57 31.66 12.27
CA SER A 10 -29.34 30.58 13.23
C SER A 10 -29.50 29.18 12.62
N LEU A 11 -30.36 29.03 11.61
CA LEU A 11 -30.66 27.73 11.00
C LEU A 11 -29.57 27.31 9.99
N LEU A 12 -28.95 28.28 9.31
CA LEU A 12 -27.88 28.04 8.33
C LEU A 12 -26.57 27.58 8.99
N ALA A 13 -26.29 28.03 10.22
CA ALA A 13 -25.08 27.66 10.95
C ALA A 13 -25.14 26.21 11.49
N VAL A 14 -26.33 25.72 11.84
CA VAL A 14 -26.51 24.37 12.40
C VAL A 14 -26.43 23.29 11.31
N THR A 15 -26.93 23.56 10.10
CA THR A 15 -26.78 22.64 8.96
C THR A 15 -25.36 22.60 8.40
N ALA A 16 -24.62 23.72 8.42
CA ALA A 16 -23.21 23.73 8.01
C ALA A 16 -22.31 22.91 8.96
N LEU A 17 -22.59 22.94 10.27
CA LEU A 17 -21.84 22.16 11.26
C LEU A 17 -22.13 20.65 11.19
N LEU A 18 -23.37 20.26 10.91
CA LEU A 18 -23.74 18.84 10.73
C LEU A 18 -23.23 18.26 9.40
N GLY A 19 -23.21 19.06 8.32
CA GLY A 19 -22.67 18.62 7.03
C GLY A 19 -21.16 18.36 7.05
N ALA A 20 -20.41 19.16 7.81
CA ALA A 20 -18.97 18.95 7.98
C ALA A 20 -18.68 17.71 8.84
N ALA A 21 -19.44 17.47 9.92
CA ALA A 21 -19.22 16.31 10.78
C ALA A 21 -19.47 14.98 10.06
N VAL A 22 -20.48 14.90 9.19
CA VAL A 22 -20.76 13.68 8.41
C VAL A 22 -19.68 13.43 7.33
N LEU A 23 -19.08 14.49 6.77
CA LEU A 23 -17.97 14.34 5.82
C LEU A 23 -16.68 13.80 6.46
N PHE A 24 -16.48 14.03 7.77
CA PHE A 24 -15.31 13.53 8.50
C PHE A 24 -15.41 12.04 8.88
N PHE A 25 -16.62 11.45 8.93
CA PHE A 25 -16.81 10.04 9.28
C PHE A 25 -16.74 9.08 8.08
N TYR A 26 -16.61 9.58 6.86
CA TYR A 26 -16.49 8.78 5.62
C TYR A 26 -15.09 8.81 4.99
N LEU A 27 -14.05 9.17 5.75
CA LEU A 27 -12.73 8.60 5.46
C LEU A 27 -12.65 7.27 6.19
N GLU A 28 -13.19 6.22 5.55
CA GLU A 28 -12.71 4.87 5.80
C GLU A 28 -11.20 4.94 5.62
N ARG A 29 -10.47 4.91 6.74
CA ARG A 29 -9.01 4.89 6.69
C ARG A 29 -8.65 3.54 6.10
N GLU A 30 -8.42 3.54 4.81
CA GLU A 30 -7.65 2.50 4.14
C GLU A 30 -6.41 2.26 5.01
N PRO A 31 -6.01 0.99 5.22
CA PRO A 31 -4.74 0.71 5.87
C PRO A 31 -3.65 1.59 5.29
N ALA A 32 -2.87 2.20 6.17
CA ALA A 32 -1.74 3.02 5.76
C ALA A 32 -0.59 2.09 5.31
N VAL A 33 -0.78 1.40 4.20
CA VAL A 33 0.28 0.69 3.51
C VAL A 33 1.19 1.72 2.87
N GLN A 34 2.48 1.61 3.16
CA GLN A 34 3.50 2.50 2.62
C GLN A 34 4.60 1.69 1.98
N VAL A 35 5.03 2.13 0.80
CA VAL A 35 6.16 1.54 0.09
C VAL A 35 7.17 2.66 -0.17
N PRO A 36 8.08 2.93 0.79
CA PRO A 36 8.94 4.12 0.75
C PRO A 36 9.89 4.09 -0.44
N GLU A 37 10.56 2.96 -0.70
CA GLU A 37 11.55 2.83 -1.75
C GLU A 37 11.36 1.50 -2.50
N VAL A 38 11.53 1.54 -3.81
CA VAL A 38 11.58 0.35 -4.67
C VAL A 38 12.95 0.35 -5.34
N THR A 39 13.64 -0.77 -5.25
CA THR A 39 14.98 -0.94 -5.79
C THR A 39 14.97 -2.05 -6.82
N SER A 40 15.45 -1.76 -8.04
CA SER A 40 15.72 -2.77 -9.06
C SER A 40 17.20 -3.16 -9.04
N TYR A 41 17.51 -4.45 -8.97
CA TYR A 41 18.90 -4.93 -9.07
C TYR A 41 19.32 -5.09 -10.52
N LEU A 42 20.46 -4.48 -10.87
CA LEU A 42 20.97 -4.34 -12.24
C LEU A 42 21.96 -5.44 -12.66
N GLU A 43 21.95 -6.60 -12.03
CA GLU A 43 22.84 -7.71 -12.37
C GLU A 43 22.10 -8.78 -13.16
N ARG A 44 22.85 -9.49 -14.03
CA ARG A 44 22.38 -10.39 -15.11
C ARG A 44 21.10 -11.18 -14.79
N GLU A 45 20.30 -11.45 -15.83
CA GLU A 45 19.07 -12.25 -15.75
C GLU A 45 19.18 -13.44 -14.77
N PRO A 46 18.17 -13.66 -13.91
CA PRO A 46 16.89 -12.95 -13.85
C PRO A 46 17.00 -11.55 -13.19
N TYR A 47 16.09 -10.65 -13.57
CA TYR A 47 15.99 -9.31 -12.97
C TYR A 47 15.22 -9.38 -11.64
N TYR A 48 15.59 -8.52 -10.70
CA TYR A 48 14.94 -8.47 -9.38
C TYR A 48 14.45 -7.06 -9.07
N ILE A 49 13.22 -6.96 -8.60
CA ILE A 49 12.62 -5.76 -8.04
C ILE A 49 12.37 -6.04 -6.57
N SER A 50 12.80 -5.16 -5.68
CA SER A 50 12.59 -5.31 -4.23
C SER A 50 12.02 -4.05 -3.62
N PHE A 51 11.16 -4.19 -2.63
CA PHE A 51 10.69 -3.07 -1.82
C PHE A 51 10.29 -3.53 -0.43
N THR A 52 10.29 -2.60 0.52
CA THR A 52 9.74 -2.84 1.85
C THR A 52 8.29 -2.35 1.89
N LEU A 53 7.39 -3.24 2.32
CA LEU A 53 5.98 -2.98 2.56
C LEU A 53 5.78 -2.69 4.06
N ASN A 54 5.51 -1.44 4.41
CA ASN A 54 5.19 -1.06 5.78
C ASN A 54 3.68 -1.05 5.98
N VAL A 55 3.20 -1.77 7.00
CA VAL A 55 1.77 -1.85 7.32
C VAL A 55 1.48 -0.97 8.54
N GLY A 56 0.91 0.20 8.30
CA GLY A 56 0.48 1.12 9.36
C GLY A 56 -0.85 0.75 10.00
N ASP A 57 -1.29 1.58 10.95
CA ASP A 57 -2.54 1.41 11.70
C ASP A 57 -3.74 1.22 10.76
N SER A 58 -4.46 0.11 10.92
CA SER A 58 -5.63 -0.23 10.11
C SER A 58 -6.88 -0.23 10.97
N THR A 59 -7.91 0.49 10.56
CA THR A 59 -9.25 0.36 11.15
C THR A 59 -10.03 -0.84 10.60
N LEU A 60 -9.55 -1.46 9.52
CA LEU A 60 -10.18 -2.62 8.88
C LEU A 60 -9.74 -3.92 9.54
N LYS A 61 -10.66 -4.90 9.54
CA LYS A 61 -10.39 -6.29 9.97
C LYS A 61 -9.37 -6.94 9.04
N THR A 62 -8.73 -8.01 9.52
CA THR A 62 -7.75 -8.88 8.85
C THR A 62 -7.60 -8.66 7.34
N GLN A 63 -6.42 -8.21 6.91
CA GLN A 63 -6.12 -7.97 5.49
C GLN A 63 -5.22 -9.05 4.92
N TYR A 64 -5.47 -9.39 3.66
CA TYR A 64 -4.67 -10.31 2.88
C TYR A 64 -4.12 -9.59 1.66
N LEU A 65 -2.80 -9.57 1.49
CA LEU A 65 -2.16 -9.24 0.22
C LEU A 65 -2.35 -10.44 -0.72
N GLU A 66 -3.15 -10.28 -1.76
CA GLU A 66 -3.56 -11.36 -2.66
C GLU A 66 -2.68 -11.43 -3.91
N GLU A 67 -2.34 -10.27 -4.47
CA GLU A 67 -1.61 -10.17 -5.73
C GLU A 67 -0.70 -8.93 -5.77
N ILE A 68 0.39 -9.03 -6.51
CA ILE A 68 1.28 -7.92 -6.86
C ILE A 68 1.38 -7.87 -8.37
N SER A 69 1.20 -6.69 -8.96
CA SER A 69 1.27 -6.48 -10.40
C SER A 69 2.08 -5.25 -10.73
N ILE A 70 2.84 -5.32 -11.82
CA ILE A 70 3.53 -4.17 -12.41
C ILE A 70 3.09 -4.09 -13.87
N PRO A 71 2.27 -3.08 -14.25
CA PRO A 71 1.77 -2.96 -15.61
C PRO A 71 2.89 -2.99 -16.66
N GLY A 72 2.78 -3.92 -17.61
CA GLY A 72 3.77 -4.06 -18.68
C GLY A 72 5.02 -4.86 -18.33
N ILE A 73 5.10 -5.47 -17.13
CA ILE A 73 6.22 -6.33 -16.74
C ILE A 73 5.71 -7.73 -16.39
N GLN A 74 6.26 -8.76 -17.03
CA GLN A 74 5.92 -10.14 -16.68
C GLN A 74 6.66 -10.59 -15.41
N LEU A 75 5.90 -10.80 -14.32
CA LEU A 75 6.46 -11.31 -13.05
C LEU A 75 6.58 -12.84 -13.08
N SER A 76 7.63 -13.39 -12.48
CA SER A 76 7.90 -14.84 -12.47
C SER A 76 7.75 -15.46 -11.08
N ASN A 77 8.49 -14.96 -10.09
CA ASN A 77 8.41 -15.42 -8.70
C ASN A 77 8.28 -14.23 -7.76
N ILE A 78 7.52 -14.39 -6.68
CA ILE A 78 7.39 -13.41 -5.61
C ILE A 78 7.83 -14.09 -4.32
N PHE A 79 8.76 -13.46 -3.62
CA PHE A 79 9.23 -13.87 -2.30
C PHE A 79 8.84 -12.78 -1.30
N VAL A 80 8.07 -13.14 -0.28
CA VAL A 80 7.71 -12.23 0.80
C VAL A 80 8.32 -12.73 2.09
N ILE A 81 8.98 -11.83 2.81
CA ILE A 81 9.71 -12.11 4.04
C ILE A 81 9.31 -11.05 5.06
N GLU A 82 9.17 -11.43 6.33
CA GLU A 82 8.97 -10.44 7.39
C GLU A 82 10.30 -9.71 7.61
N SER A 83 10.30 -8.38 7.49
CA SER A 83 11.53 -7.61 7.46
C SER A 83 12.24 -7.66 8.81
N ILE A 84 13.39 -8.32 8.83
CA ILE A 84 14.39 -8.20 9.89
C ILE A 84 15.49 -7.29 9.37
N TYR A 85 15.85 -6.25 10.12
CA TYR A 85 16.69 -5.12 9.69
C TYR A 85 18.18 -5.44 9.39
N GLU A 86 18.51 -6.64 8.88
CA GLU A 86 19.87 -7.11 8.60
C GLU A 86 20.09 -7.46 7.11
N LYS A 87 20.32 -6.43 6.29
CA LYS A 87 21.18 -6.38 5.08
C LYS A 87 21.24 -7.59 4.10
N PHE A 88 20.87 -7.30 2.84
CA PHE A 88 21.30 -7.91 1.55
C PHE A 88 20.79 -9.32 1.16
N PRO A 89 20.86 -9.71 -0.15
CA PRO A 89 20.20 -10.89 -0.74
C PRO A 89 20.55 -12.25 -0.14
N ASP A 90 21.71 -12.38 0.50
CA ASP A 90 22.16 -13.65 1.08
C ASP A 90 21.32 -14.07 2.29
N ALA A 91 20.65 -13.12 2.98
CA ALA A 91 19.71 -13.41 4.05
C ALA A 91 18.45 -14.13 3.52
N TRP A 92 17.99 -13.82 2.30
CA TRP A 92 16.76 -14.36 1.70
C TRP A 92 16.81 -15.86 1.39
N ASN A 93 18.00 -16.44 1.33
CA ASN A 93 18.18 -17.87 1.10
C ASN A 93 17.98 -18.71 2.37
N LYS A 94 17.99 -18.08 3.56
CA LYS A 94 17.89 -18.78 4.84
C LYS A 94 16.54 -18.64 5.53
N GLU A 95 15.74 -17.66 5.12
CA GLU A 95 14.45 -17.36 5.75
C GLU A 95 13.27 -18.09 5.10
N GLU A 96 12.24 -18.34 5.91
CA GLU A 96 11.00 -18.96 5.45
C GLU A 96 10.24 -18.00 4.54
N LYS A 97 10.25 -18.30 3.24
CA LYS A 97 9.55 -17.51 2.22
C LYS A 97 8.04 -17.71 2.38
N MET A 98 7.33 -16.61 2.64
CA MET A 98 5.88 -16.59 2.66
C MET A 98 5.30 -16.53 1.26
N LYS A 99 4.11 -17.11 1.08
CA LYS A 99 3.38 -17.15 -0.19
C LYS A 99 2.13 -16.27 -0.12
N LEU A 100 1.74 -15.73 -1.27
CA LEU A 100 0.45 -15.09 -1.43
C LEU A 100 -0.67 -16.15 -1.53
N PRO A 101 -1.90 -15.89 -1.04
CA PRO A 101 -2.30 -14.68 -0.32
C PRO A 101 -1.68 -14.63 1.09
N LEU A 102 -1.10 -13.48 1.46
CA LEU A 102 -0.40 -13.27 2.73
C LEU A 102 -1.26 -12.43 3.67
N LYS A 103 -1.55 -12.94 4.87
CA LYS A 103 -2.14 -12.13 5.93
C LYS A 103 -1.12 -11.09 6.40
N ILE A 104 -1.38 -9.82 6.15
CA ILE A 104 -0.54 -8.72 6.62
C ILE A 104 -0.94 -8.32 8.05
N THR A 105 0.06 -8.00 8.87
CA THR A 105 -0.12 -7.66 10.29
C THR A 105 0.27 -6.21 10.53
N GLU A 106 -0.55 -5.47 11.26
CA GLU A 106 -0.28 -4.08 11.66
C GLU A 106 1.03 -3.96 12.44
N GLY A 107 1.83 -2.95 12.11
CA GLY A 107 3.13 -2.70 12.71
C GLY A 107 4.25 -3.62 12.22
N VAL A 108 3.95 -4.54 11.29
CA VAL A 108 4.93 -5.42 10.67
C VAL A 108 5.35 -4.85 9.31
N SER A 109 6.66 -4.88 9.05
CA SER A 109 7.24 -4.57 7.75
C SER A 109 7.55 -5.87 7.01
N TYR A 110 7.34 -5.90 5.70
CA TYR A 110 7.64 -7.05 4.86
C TYR A 110 8.61 -6.67 3.75
N ASP A 111 9.69 -7.42 3.58
CA ASP A 111 10.54 -7.29 2.41
C ASP A 111 10.00 -8.17 1.29
N VAL A 112 9.67 -7.54 0.17
CA VAL A 112 9.12 -8.18 -1.02
C VAL A 112 10.19 -8.18 -2.09
N VAL A 113 10.45 -9.34 -2.67
CA VAL A 113 11.37 -9.51 -3.81
C VAL A 113 10.63 -10.21 -4.94
N ILE A 114 10.64 -9.57 -6.09
CA ILE A 114 9.98 -10.01 -7.30
C ILE A 114 11.07 -10.35 -8.32
N GLN A 115 11.06 -11.58 -8.79
CA GLN A 115 11.91 -12.04 -9.88
C GLN A 115 11.13 -11.89 -11.20
N SER A 116 11.79 -11.38 -12.23
CA SER A 116 11.27 -11.28 -13.59
C SER A 116 12.34 -11.64 -14.62
N HIS A 117 11.90 -12.18 -15.76
CA HIS A 117 12.74 -12.34 -16.95
C HIS A 117 12.47 -11.25 -18.01
N ASP A 118 11.59 -10.30 -17.71
CA ASP A 118 11.25 -9.18 -18.59
C ASP A 118 12.29 -8.06 -18.45
N PRO A 119 12.95 -7.62 -19.54
CA PRO A 119 13.90 -6.51 -19.50
C PRO A 119 13.33 -5.21 -18.91
N ALA A 120 12.01 -4.99 -18.99
CA ALA A 120 11.36 -3.83 -18.38
C ALA A 120 11.54 -3.80 -16.84
N ALA A 121 11.71 -4.96 -16.20
CA ALA A 121 11.98 -5.04 -14.76
C ALA A 121 13.32 -4.43 -14.35
N ARG A 122 14.28 -4.36 -15.28
CA ARG A 122 15.61 -3.79 -15.05
C ARG A 122 15.56 -2.27 -14.91
N GLU A 123 14.65 -1.62 -15.62
CA GLU A 123 14.52 -0.17 -15.70
C GLU A 123 13.34 0.35 -14.88
N PHE A 124 12.71 -0.51 -14.08
CA PHE A 124 11.57 -0.15 -13.27
C PHE A 124 11.96 0.85 -12.17
N ASP A 125 11.38 2.04 -12.22
CA ASP A 125 11.69 3.15 -11.32
C ASP A 125 10.89 3.13 -10.01
N GLY A 126 10.02 2.14 -9.84
CA GLY A 126 9.14 2.01 -8.67
C GLY A 126 7.76 2.64 -8.84
N THR A 127 7.48 3.34 -9.93
CA THR A 127 6.20 4.04 -10.14
C THR A 127 5.17 3.11 -10.78
N GLY A 128 3.92 3.18 -10.32
CA GLY A 128 2.78 2.51 -10.96
C GLY A 128 2.65 1.01 -10.71
N PHE A 129 3.36 0.43 -9.73
CA PHE A 129 3.04 -0.93 -9.29
C PHE A 129 1.77 -0.94 -8.42
N LEU A 130 1.09 -2.07 -8.48
CA LEU A 130 -0.20 -2.31 -7.85
C LEU A 130 -0.08 -3.46 -6.84
N LEU A 131 -0.56 -3.22 -5.63
CA LEU A 131 -0.76 -4.24 -4.60
C LEU A 131 -2.25 -4.46 -4.41
N TYR A 132 -2.72 -5.68 -4.67
CA TYR A 132 -4.12 -6.04 -4.49
C TYR A 132 -4.31 -6.71 -3.14
N PHE A 133 -5.17 -6.11 -2.34
CA PHE A 133 -5.65 -6.67 -1.10
C PHE A 133 -7.10 -7.12 -1.28
N ASN A 134 -7.58 -7.96 -0.36
CA ASN A 134 -8.93 -8.54 -0.44
C ASN A 134 -10.06 -7.50 -0.59
N ASP A 135 -9.87 -6.25 -0.13
CA ASP A 135 -10.91 -5.21 -0.14
C ASP A 135 -10.53 -3.93 -0.92
N TYR A 136 -9.28 -3.76 -1.34
CA TYR A 136 -8.79 -2.54 -2.01
C TYR A 136 -7.48 -2.81 -2.76
N PHE A 137 -6.99 -1.84 -3.53
CA PHE A 137 -5.64 -1.89 -4.09
C PHE A 137 -4.86 -0.62 -3.73
N PHE A 138 -3.54 -0.77 -3.59
CA PHE A 138 -2.60 0.33 -3.43
C PHE A 138 -1.82 0.51 -4.73
N GLU A 139 -1.72 1.76 -5.20
CA GLU A 139 -0.90 2.15 -6.34
C GLU A 139 0.19 3.12 -5.87
N LYS A 140 1.46 2.82 -6.18
CA LYS A 140 2.54 3.77 -5.92
C LYS A 140 2.57 4.86 -6.99
N GLN A 141 2.41 6.10 -6.56
CA GLN A 141 2.57 7.30 -7.40
C GLN A 141 4.02 7.79 -7.42
#